data_AF-A0A4U7F580-F1
#
_entry.id   AF-A0A4U7F580-F1
#
_cell.length_a   1.000
_cell.length_b   1.000
_cell.length_c   1.000
_cell.angle_alpha   90.00
_cell.angle_beta   90.00
_cell.angle_gamma   90.00
#
_symmetry.space_group_name_H-M   'P 1'
#
loop_
_entity.id
_entity.type
_entity.pdbx_description
1 polymer ?
#
loop_
_entity_poly.entity_id
_entity_poly.type
_entity_poly.pdbx_seq_one_letter_code
_entity_poly.pdbx_strand_id
1 'polypeptide(L)'
;ARLDEFSIPVNTLVVNRVMEGIGDVAGDGAEGADATAIDPEWVVEPNPDTCEFCARRWDVQQGALRKATDLFRGRDVKRVPLLAREVRGEAALRVVAACLG
;
A
#
# COMPACT_ATOMS: atom_id res chain seq x y z
N ALA A 1 12.64 17.09 -7.21
CA ALA A 1 11.20 17.43 -7.16
C ALA A 1 11.04 18.84 -6.58
N ARG A 2 9.94 19.55 -6.85
CA ARG A 2 9.74 20.96 -6.45
C ARG A 2 9.95 21.25 -4.95
N LEU A 3 9.76 20.26 -4.07
CA LEU A 3 10.01 20.39 -2.62
C LEU A 3 11.50 20.44 -2.27
N ASP A 4 12.37 19.80 -3.07
CA ASP A 4 13.81 19.81 -2.86
C ASP A 4 14.39 21.23 -3.08
N GLU A 5 13.77 22.02 -3.97
CA GLU A 5 14.08 23.44 -4.20
C GLU A 5 13.87 24.29 -2.94
N PHE A 6 12.90 23.91 -2.11
CA PHE A 6 12.61 24.56 -0.82
C PHE A 6 13.36 23.90 0.34
N SER A 7 14.31 23.00 0.08
CA SER A 7 15.04 22.24 1.11
C SER A 7 14.12 21.46 2.07
N ILE A 8 12.93 21.06 1.60
CA ILE A 8 12.01 20.24 2.38
C ILE A 8 12.40 18.77 2.17
N PRO A 9 12.81 18.04 3.23
CA PRO A 9 13.21 16.64 3.09
C PRO A 9 11.99 15.77 2.79
N VAL A 10 12.08 14.94 1.76
CA VAL A 10 11.02 13.99 1.40
C VAL A 10 11.64 12.61 1.26
N ASN A 11 11.42 11.78 2.28
CA ASN A 11 12.13 10.51 2.43
C ASN A 11 11.28 9.30 2.06
N THR A 12 9.96 9.38 2.28
CA THR A 12 9.04 8.25 2.10
C THR A 12 7.93 8.60 1.11
N LEU A 13 7.64 7.66 0.21
CA LEU A 13 6.50 7.68 -0.68
C LEU A 13 5.50 6.62 -0.22
N VAL A 14 4.25 7.02 0.01
CA VAL A 14 3.16 6.10 0.34
C VAL A 14 2.29 5.88 -0.89
N VAL A 15 2.16 4.63 -1.31
CA VAL A 15 1.27 4.22 -2.39
C VAL A 15 0.01 3.62 -1.77
N ASN A 16 -1.11 4.34 -1.91
CA ASN A 16 -2.39 3.89 -1.37
C ASN A 16 -3.18 3.04 -2.37
N ARG A 17 -4.02 2.14 -1.84
CA ARG A 17 -4.97 1.30 -2.60
C ARG A 17 -4.27 0.46 -3.65
N VAL A 18 -3.17 -0.18 -3.24
CA VAL A 18 -2.53 -1.18 -4.11
C VAL A 18 -3.41 -2.40 -4.21
N MET A 19 -3.33 -3.06 -5.37
CA MET A 19 -4.01 -4.31 -5.68
C MET A 19 -3.15 -5.50 -5.23
N GLU A 20 -2.39 -5.33 -4.14
CA GLU A 20 -1.56 -6.34 -3.46
C GLU A 20 -2.30 -6.75 -2.17
N GLY A 21 -2.18 -8.03 -1.78
CA GLY A 21 -2.81 -8.54 -0.55
C GLY A 21 -2.14 -7.98 0.70
N ILE A 22 -2.82 -8.00 1.85
CA ILE A 22 -2.28 -7.43 3.10
C ILE A 22 -0.95 -8.06 3.51
N GLY A 23 -0.79 -9.37 3.28
CA GLY A 23 0.45 -10.10 3.57
C GLY A 23 1.65 -9.61 2.75
N ASP A 24 1.42 -9.16 1.51
CA ASP A 24 2.48 -8.70 0.62
C ASP A 24 2.95 -7.27 0.96
N VAL A 25 2.06 -6.45 1.53
CA VAL A 25 2.34 -5.03 1.84
C VAL A 25 2.75 -4.76 3.28
N ALA A 26 2.26 -5.54 4.25
CA ALA A 26 2.66 -5.39 5.65
C ALA A 26 4.06 -5.97 5.92
N GLY A 27 4.56 -6.86 5.03
CA GLY A 27 5.90 -7.45 5.11
C GLY A 27 6.17 -8.25 6.40
N ASP A 28 7.42 -8.68 6.55
CA ASP A 28 7.93 -9.43 7.72
C ASP A 28 7.82 -8.62 9.05
N GLY A 29 7.57 -7.31 8.98
CA GLY A 29 7.30 -6.43 10.14
C GLY A 29 5.93 -6.66 10.79
N ALA A 30 5.02 -7.36 10.12
CA ALA A 30 3.76 -7.84 10.71
C ALA A 30 3.97 -8.99 11.71
N GLU A 31 5.20 -9.51 11.87
CA GLU A 31 5.57 -10.35 13.01
C GLU A 31 5.53 -9.58 14.35
N GLY A 32 5.60 -8.24 14.31
CA GLY A 32 5.47 -7.37 15.49
C GLY A 32 4.08 -6.73 15.66
N ALA A 33 3.39 -6.44 14.56
CA ALA A 33 1.98 -6.07 14.56
C ALA A 33 1.18 -7.28 14.10
N ASP A 34 0.79 -8.12 15.07
CA ASP A 34 -0.06 -9.30 14.92
C ASP A 34 -0.86 -9.25 13.61
N ALA A 35 -0.34 -9.84 12.53
CA ALA A 35 -1.06 -9.87 11.24
C ALA A 35 -2.43 -10.56 11.44
N THR A 36 -2.52 -11.41 12.46
CA THR A 36 -3.71 -12.04 13.01
C THR A 36 -4.65 -11.09 13.79
N ALA A 37 -4.23 -9.87 14.15
CA ALA A 37 -5.06 -8.81 14.73
C ALA A 37 -5.70 -7.87 13.70
N ILE A 38 -5.33 -7.97 12.42
CA ILE A 38 -6.06 -7.30 11.35
C ILE A 38 -7.32 -8.11 11.08
N ASP A 39 -8.47 -7.56 11.47
CA ASP A 39 -9.74 -8.21 11.17
C ASP A 39 -9.91 -8.30 9.63
N PRO A 40 -10.07 -9.51 9.06
CA PRO A 40 -10.22 -9.73 7.63
C PRO A 40 -11.35 -8.91 7.00
N GLU A 41 -12.35 -8.47 7.78
CA GLU A 41 -13.43 -7.60 7.30
C GLU A 41 -12.95 -6.26 6.72
N TRP A 42 -11.72 -5.83 7.06
CA TRP A 42 -11.16 -4.55 6.60
C TRP A 42 -10.35 -4.66 5.32
N VAL A 43 -9.95 -5.87 4.93
CA VAL A 43 -9.07 -6.12 3.79
C VAL A 43 -9.87 -6.72 2.65
N VAL A 44 -9.61 -6.28 1.42
CA VAL A 44 -10.12 -6.94 0.22
C VAL A 44 -8.96 -7.57 -0.51
N GLU A 45 -8.95 -8.90 -0.53
CA GLU A 45 -7.95 -9.62 -1.30
C GLU A 45 -8.17 -9.39 -2.80
N PRO A 46 -7.13 -8.96 -3.53
CA PRO A 46 -7.21 -8.79 -4.97
C PRO A 46 -7.36 -10.17 -5.66
N ASN A 47 -8.12 -10.22 -6.74
CA ASN A 47 -8.31 -11.44 -7.54
C ASN A 47 -7.97 -11.20 -9.02
N PRO A 48 -6.70 -10.91 -9.35
CA PRO A 48 -6.29 -10.66 -10.73
C PRO A 48 -6.34 -11.93 -11.59
N ASP A 49 -6.17 -13.12 -11.00
CA ASP A 49 -6.04 -14.36 -11.76
C ASP A 49 -7.37 -14.86 -12.35
N THR A 50 -8.50 -14.54 -11.71
CA THR A 50 -9.82 -15.02 -12.15
C THR A 50 -10.82 -13.91 -12.47
N CYS A 51 -10.43 -12.64 -12.38
CA CYS A 51 -11.27 -11.49 -12.76
C CYS A 51 -10.56 -10.56 -13.77
N GLU A 52 -11.08 -10.48 -14.99
CA GLU A 52 -10.50 -9.67 -16.08
C GLU A 52 -10.38 -8.19 -15.72
N PHE A 53 -11.37 -7.63 -15.03
CA PHE A 53 -11.33 -6.23 -14.58
C PHE A 53 -10.20 -6.01 -13.57
N CYS A 54 -10.03 -6.92 -12.61
CA CYS A 54 -8.96 -6.85 -11.62
C CYS A 54 -7.58 -7.00 -12.28
N ALA A 55 -7.43 -7.94 -13.23
CA ALA A 55 -6.21 -8.10 -14.01
C ALA A 55 -5.82 -6.82 -14.76
N ARG A 56 -6.78 -6.21 -15.47
CA ARG A 56 -6.52 -4.98 -16.23
C ARG A 56 -6.11 -3.82 -15.31
N ARG A 57 -6.72 -3.72 -14.12
CA ARG A 57 -6.35 -2.69 -13.13
C ARG A 57 -4.98 -2.94 -12.53
N TRP A 58 -4.64 -4.20 -12.25
CA TRP A 58 -3.33 -4.63 -11.78
C TRP A 58 -2.23 -4.19 -12.75
N ASP A 59 -2.38 -4.51 -14.04
CA ASP A 59 -1.40 -4.17 -15.08
C ASP A 59 -1.15 -2.67 -15.18
N VAL A 60 -2.23 -1.87 -15.15
CA VAL A 60 -2.15 -0.40 -15.19
C VAL A 60 -1.39 0.12 -13.97
N GLN A 61 -1.70 -0.38 -12.77
CA GLN A 61 -1.04 0.04 -11.54
C GLN A 61 0.44 -0.35 -11.54
N GLN A 62 0.78 -1.59 -11.91
CA GLN A 62 2.18 -2.04 -12.01
C GLN A 62 2.97 -1.26 -13.06
N GLY A 63 2.34 -0.85 -14.16
CA GLY A 63 2.93 0.07 -15.13
C GLY A 63 3.23 1.46 -14.56
N ALA A 64 2.31 2.01 -13.77
CA ALA A 64 2.48 3.30 -13.10
C ALA A 64 3.55 3.24 -11.99
N LEU A 65 3.55 2.17 -11.19
CA LEU A 65 4.52 1.96 -10.12
C LEU A 65 5.94 1.88 -10.66
N ARG A 66 6.19 1.06 -11.70
CA ARG A 66 7.53 0.97 -12.32
C ARG A 66 8.06 2.33 -12.78
N LYS A 67 7.23 3.13 -13.46
CA LYS A 67 7.59 4.49 -13.90
C LYS A 67 7.86 5.42 -12.72
N ALA A 68 7.09 5.30 -11.65
CA ALA A 68 7.26 6.09 -10.44
C ALA A 68 8.52 5.67 -9.66
N THR A 69 8.82 4.38 -9.57
CA THR A 69 10.02 3.84 -8.88
C THR A 69 11.30 4.41 -9.48
N ASP A 70 11.37 4.56 -10.81
CA ASP A 70 12.51 5.23 -11.45
C ASP A 70 12.62 6.70 -11.06
N LEU A 71 11.50 7.42 -10.97
CA LEU A 71 11.45 8.84 -10.59
C LEU A 71 11.81 9.07 -9.11
N PHE A 72 11.47 8.11 -8.25
CA PHE A 72 11.60 8.21 -6.79
C PHE A 72 12.69 7.30 -6.22
N ARG A 73 13.66 6.91 -7.06
CA ARG A 73 14.82 6.11 -6.64
C ARG A 73 15.50 6.72 -5.41
N GLY A 74 15.86 5.88 -4.44
CA GLY A 74 16.51 6.30 -3.20
C GLY A 74 15.56 6.80 -2.11
N ARG A 75 14.24 6.66 -2.29
CA ARG A 75 13.22 6.93 -1.27
C ARG A 75 12.66 5.62 -0.73
N ASP A 76 12.23 5.64 0.53
CA ASP A 76 11.46 4.55 1.11
C ASP A 76 10.07 4.52 0.47
N VAL A 77 9.58 3.32 0.14
CA VAL A 77 8.27 3.15 -0.49
C VAL A 77 7.43 2.24 0.40
N LYS A 78 6.41 2.81 1.03
CA LYS A 78 5.41 2.09 1.82
C LYS A 78 4.14 1.92 1.00
N ARG A 79 3.44 0.81 1.19
CA ARG A 79 2.24 0.46 0.42
C ARG A 79 1.09 0.17 1.35
N VAL A 80 -0.11 0.60 0.97
CA VAL A 80 -1.34 0.37 1.72
C VAL A 80 -2.34 -0.30 0.78
N PRO A 81 -2.93 -1.46 1.15
CA PRO A 81 -3.77 -2.23 0.24
C PRO A 81 -5.13 -1.54 0.04
N LEU A 82 -5.93 -2.09 -0.86
CA LEU A 82 -7.32 -1.71 -0.97
C LEU A 82 -8.09 -2.22 0.25
N LEU A 83 -8.76 -1.30 0.96
CA LEU A 83 -9.57 -1.62 2.13
C LEU A 83 -11.04 -1.78 1.74
N ALA A 84 -11.76 -2.64 2.46
CA ALA A 84 -13.15 -3.03 2.15
C ALA A 84 -14.16 -1.88 2.27
N ARG A 85 -13.84 -0.89 3.10
CA ARG A 85 -14.70 0.25 3.39
C ARG A 85 -13.85 1.48 3.69
N GLU A 86 -14.55 2.60 3.85
CA GLU A 86 -13.91 3.84 4.26
C GLU A 86 -13.22 3.68 5.62
N VAL A 87 -12.00 4.21 5.72
CA VAL A 87 -11.21 4.18 6.96
C VAL A 87 -11.74 5.24 7.91
N ARG A 88 -12.49 4.80 8.93
CA ARG A 88 -12.94 5.65 10.03
C ARG A 88 -12.86 4.89 11.34
N GLY A 89 -12.51 5.61 12.40
CA GLY A 89 -12.33 5.04 13.73
C GLY A 89 -11.00 4.33 13.91
N GLU A 90 -10.70 3.97 15.15
CA GLU A 90 -9.38 3.49 15.56
C GLU A 90 -9.02 2.14 14.93
N ALA A 91 -9.96 1.20 14.85
CA ALA A 91 -9.72 -0.13 14.28
C ALA A 91 -9.22 -0.06 12.83
N ALA A 92 -9.85 0.78 12.01
CA ALA A 92 -9.45 0.98 10.62
C ALA A 92 -8.06 1.63 10.50
N LEU A 93 -7.74 2.56 11.40
CA LEU A 93 -6.44 3.23 11.42
C LEU A 93 -5.31 2.28 11.84
N ARG A 94 -5.58 1.27 12.68
CA ARG A 94 -4.58 0.25 13.04
C ARG A 94 -4.13 -0.58 11.84
N VAL A 95 -5.04 -0.85 10.88
CA VAL A 95 -4.69 -1.56 9.64
C VAL A 95 -3.70 -0.74 8.79
N VAL A 96 -3.98 0.55 8.61
CA VAL A 96 -3.04 1.46 7.93
C VAL A 96 -1.74 1.60 8.73
N ALA A 97 -1.88 1.65 10.06
CA ALA A 97 -0.85 1.48 11.09
C ALA A 97 0.21 0.44 10.69
N ALA A 98 -0.25 -0.80 10.60
CA ALA A 98 0.56 -1.98 10.33
C ALA A 98 1.27 -1.90 8.97
N CYS A 99 0.66 -1.26 7.96
CA CYS A 99 1.25 -1.12 6.62
C CYS A 99 2.39 -0.08 6.55
N LEU A 100 2.42 0.87 7.50
CA LEU A 100 3.37 1.99 7.49
C LEU A 100 4.50 1.84 8.52
N GLY A 101 4.42 0.80 9.37
CA GLY A 101 5.43 0.46 10.39
C GLY A 101 6.77 0.02 9.83
#